data_AF-A0A944MY00-F1
#
_entry.id   AF-A0A944MY00-F1
#
_cell.length_a   1.000
_cell.length_b   1.000
_cell.length_c   1.000
_cell.angle_alpha   90.00
_cell.angle_beta   90.00
_cell.angle_gamma   90.00
#
_symmetry.space_group_name_H-M   'P 1'
#
loop_
_entity.id
_entity.type
_entity.pdbx_description
1 polymer ?
#
loop_
_entity_poly.entity_id
_entity_poly.type
_entity_poly.pdbx_seq_one_letter_code
_entity_poly.pdbx_strand_id
1 'polypeptide(L)'
;MSEFDGTPDHVFVDGDILPGDVKAFWIGAPNHGEMVLHWKSQMGNQMLICGDAIYGQSSSGSFDGGPENFWHQTEGIRLYCQGRVEEAEMRGRYDCLLDLDFKSILNGHNPKSIDQDPKGALLRVLREGVYERHPNGSTYLWLDLSQGQGIFSSS
;
A
#
# COMPACT_ATOMS: atom_id res chain seq x y z
N MET A 1 -15.83 4.46 -20.95
CA MET A 1 -17.11 3.94 -20.43
C MET A 1 -16.78 3.37 -19.06
N SER A 2 -17.29 3.96 -17.99
CA SER A 2 -17.02 3.52 -16.61
C SER A 2 -17.89 2.31 -16.29
N GLU A 3 -17.27 1.16 -16.03
CA GLU A 3 -17.94 -0.12 -15.82
C GLU A 3 -18.61 -0.26 -14.43
N PHE A 4 -18.69 0.79 -13.62
CA PHE A 4 -19.31 0.75 -12.29
C PHE A 4 -20.06 2.05 -11.98
N ASP A 5 -21.29 2.18 -12.50
CA ASP A 5 -22.24 3.18 -11.99
C ASP A 5 -22.89 2.63 -10.72
N GLY A 6 -22.27 2.92 -9.58
CA GLY A 6 -22.85 2.74 -8.24
C GLY A 6 -22.84 4.06 -7.50
N THR A 7 -23.96 4.41 -6.84
CA THR A 7 -23.96 5.48 -5.84
C THR A 7 -23.64 4.83 -4.49
N PRO A 8 -22.55 5.22 -3.82
CA PRO A 8 -22.26 4.67 -2.50
C PRO A 8 -23.36 5.07 -1.51
N ASP A 9 -23.87 4.12 -0.73
CA ASP A 9 -24.84 4.40 0.34
C ASP A 9 -24.21 5.25 1.47
N HIS A 10 -22.89 5.12 1.64
CA HIS A 10 -22.09 5.84 2.62
C HIS A 10 -20.71 6.20 2.04
N VAL A 11 -20.22 7.38 2.39
CA VAL A 11 -18.86 7.84 2.05
C VAL A 11 -18.08 8.01 3.35
N PHE A 12 -16.96 7.30 3.46
CA PHE A 12 -16.04 7.40 4.60
C PHE A 12 -14.87 8.32 4.25
N VAL A 13 -14.42 9.09 5.24
CA VAL A 13 -13.31 10.03 5.12
C VAL A 13 -12.12 9.63 5.99
N ASP A 14 -11.02 10.37 5.85
CA ASP A 14 -9.82 10.17 6.67
C ASP A 14 -10.15 10.19 8.18
N GLY A 15 -9.64 9.20 8.90
CA GLY A 15 -9.82 9.07 10.35
C GLY A 15 -11.14 8.44 10.78
N ASP A 16 -12.09 8.19 9.88
CA ASP A 16 -13.34 7.51 10.21
C ASP A 16 -13.10 6.09 10.74
N ILE A 17 -14.01 5.66 11.61
CA ILE A 17 -14.08 4.29 12.12
C ILE A 17 -15.28 3.59 11.48
N LEU A 18 -15.00 2.58 10.66
CA LEU A 18 -15.97 1.74 9.98
C LEU A 18 -16.43 0.59 10.90
N PRO A 19 -17.57 -0.06 10.60
CA PRO A 19 -18.03 -1.24 11.33
C PRO A 19 -16.93 -2.30 11.51
N GLY A 20 -16.79 -2.82 12.74
CA GLY A 20 -15.72 -3.74 13.11
C GLY A 20 -14.42 -3.06 13.54
N ASP A 21 -14.49 -1.79 13.97
CA ASP A 21 -13.36 -0.97 14.44
C ASP A 21 -12.23 -0.84 13.40
N VAL A 22 -12.60 -0.78 12.13
CA VAL A 22 -11.67 -0.58 11.01
C VAL A 22 -11.45 0.92 10.83
N LYS A 23 -10.20 1.38 10.91
CA LYS A 23 -9.89 2.81 10.74
C LYS A 23 -9.50 3.13 9.29
N ALA A 24 -10.08 4.18 8.73
CA ALA A 24 -9.77 4.66 7.38
C ALA A 24 -8.66 5.72 7.38
N PHE A 25 -7.77 5.63 6.39
CA PHE A 25 -6.72 6.60 6.09
C PHE A 25 -6.75 6.97 4.61
N TRP A 26 -6.85 8.25 4.30
CA TRP A 26 -6.81 8.71 2.90
C TRP A 26 -5.39 9.01 2.48
N ILE A 27 -4.97 8.40 1.38
CA ILE A 27 -3.63 8.55 0.82
C ILE A 27 -3.63 9.36 -0.49
N GLY A 28 -4.81 9.61 -1.07
CA GLY A 28 -4.95 10.45 -2.25
C GLY A 28 -5.46 11.86 -1.99
N ALA A 29 -5.79 12.58 -3.06
CA ALA A 29 -6.47 13.87 -2.95
C ALA A 29 -7.91 13.66 -2.43
N PRO A 30 -8.48 14.64 -1.71
CA PRO A 30 -9.85 14.52 -1.23
C PRO A 30 -10.83 14.19 -2.37
N ASN A 31 -11.62 13.12 -2.20
CA ASN A 31 -12.63 12.61 -3.15
C ASN A 31 -12.12 11.96 -4.46
N HIS A 32 -10.80 11.85 -4.66
CA HIS A 32 -10.20 11.25 -5.86
C HIS A 32 -8.99 10.37 -5.53
N GLY A 33 -8.98 9.84 -4.30
CA GLY A 33 -7.83 9.21 -3.69
C GLY A 33 -8.04 7.77 -3.29
N GLU A 34 -6.94 7.07 -3.10
CA GLU A 34 -6.94 5.74 -2.50
C GLU A 34 -7.13 5.83 -0.98
N MET A 35 -7.76 4.81 -0.42
CA MET A 35 -7.96 4.64 1.01
C MET A 35 -7.24 3.39 1.50
N VAL A 36 -6.51 3.54 2.60
CA VAL A 36 -5.92 2.43 3.34
C VAL A 36 -6.77 2.18 4.58
N LEU A 37 -7.14 0.93 4.80
CA LEU A 37 -7.88 0.52 5.98
C LEU A 37 -6.95 -0.18 6.96
N HIS A 38 -6.94 0.26 8.21
CA HIS A 38 -6.28 -0.43 9.30
C HIS A 38 -7.29 -1.28 10.05
N TRP A 39 -7.12 -2.60 9.98
CA TRP A 39 -7.99 -3.54 10.67
C TRP A 39 -7.24 -4.27 11.78
N LYS A 40 -7.89 -4.36 12.94
CA LYS A 40 -7.44 -5.15 14.09
C LYS A 40 -8.45 -6.26 14.36
N SER A 41 -8.02 -7.51 14.25
CA SER A 41 -8.87 -8.66 14.59
C SER A 41 -8.95 -8.82 16.12
N GLN A 42 -10.03 -9.45 16.58
CA GLN A 42 -10.20 -9.83 17.99
C GLN A 42 -9.14 -10.82 18.48
N MET A 43 -8.44 -11.50 17.57
CA MET A 43 -7.32 -12.40 17.87
C MET A 43 -5.96 -11.68 17.90
N GLY A 44 -5.93 -10.35 17.76
CA GLY A 44 -4.71 -9.55 17.81
C GLY A 44 -3.91 -9.50 16.50
N ASN A 45 -4.51 -9.91 15.38
CA ASN A 45 -3.93 -9.64 14.06
C ASN A 45 -4.18 -8.17 13.71
N GLN A 46 -3.18 -7.50 13.15
CA GLN A 46 -3.29 -6.10 12.72
C GLN A 46 -2.74 -6.00 11.31
N MET A 47 -3.50 -5.43 10.38
CA MET A 47 -3.12 -5.37 8.97
C MET A 47 -3.57 -4.08 8.31
N LEU A 48 -2.85 -3.70 7.26
CA LEU A 48 -3.27 -2.67 6.31
C LEU A 48 -3.93 -3.36 5.12
N ILE A 49 -5.08 -2.85 4.69
CA ILE A 49 -5.78 -3.26 3.47
C ILE A 49 -5.78 -2.07 2.53
N CYS A 50 -5.09 -2.17 1.40
CA CYS A 50 -4.62 -1.00 0.67
C CYS A 50 -5.22 -0.80 -0.72
N GLY A 51 -6.03 -1.73 -1.25
CA GLY A 51 -6.47 -1.65 -2.65
C GLY A 51 -5.27 -1.43 -3.57
N ASP A 52 -5.24 -0.28 -4.24
CA ASP A 52 -4.17 0.14 -5.14
C ASP A 52 -3.15 1.07 -4.47
N ALA A 53 -3.39 1.57 -3.26
CA ALA A 53 -2.48 2.50 -2.56
C ALA A 53 -1.08 1.88 -2.37
N ILE A 54 -1.03 0.63 -1.93
CA ILE A 54 0.21 -0.12 -1.73
C ILE A 54 0.04 -1.46 -2.40
N TYR A 55 0.96 -1.85 -3.27
CA TYR A 55 0.98 -3.19 -3.85
C TYR A 55 2.39 -3.73 -3.99
N GLY A 56 2.46 -5.03 -4.29
CA GLY A 56 3.65 -5.84 -4.23
C GLY A 56 3.51 -7.01 -3.27
N GLN A 57 4.57 -7.79 -3.11
CA GLN A 57 4.65 -8.90 -2.16
C GLN A 57 6.10 -9.11 -1.72
N SER A 58 6.28 -9.53 -0.46
CA SER A 58 7.60 -9.81 0.14
C SER A 58 8.26 -11.05 -0.45
N SER A 59 7.49 -12.11 -0.69
CA SER A 59 8.03 -13.39 -1.16
C SER A 59 8.20 -13.45 -2.67
N SER A 60 9.30 -14.07 -3.12
CA SER A 60 9.47 -14.48 -4.51
C SER A 60 8.59 -15.67 -4.86
N GLY A 61 8.15 -15.73 -6.13
CA GLY A 61 7.45 -16.89 -6.68
C GLY A 61 5.95 -16.98 -6.40
N SER A 62 5.26 -17.49 -7.42
CA SER A 62 3.84 -17.87 -7.54
C SER A 62 2.79 -16.88 -7.03
N PHE A 63 1.85 -16.53 -7.91
CA PHE A 63 0.62 -15.81 -7.62
C PHE A 63 -0.47 -16.75 -7.07
N ASP A 64 -0.09 -17.63 -6.13
CA ASP A 64 -0.94 -18.69 -5.55
C ASP A 64 -1.66 -19.56 -6.60
N GLY A 65 -0.94 -19.90 -7.66
CA GLY A 65 -1.47 -20.69 -8.79
C GLY A 65 -2.24 -19.87 -9.82
N GLY A 66 -2.43 -18.57 -9.59
CA GLY A 66 -2.94 -17.61 -10.57
C GLY A 66 -1.91 -17.23 -11.65
N PRO A 67 -2.37 -16.72 -12.81
CA PRO A 67 -1.48 -16.22 -13.85
C PRO A 67 -0.73 -14.97 -13.40
N GLU A 68 0.52 -14.82 -13.83
CA GLU A 68 1.25 -13.57 -13.73
C GLU A 68 0.66 -12.53 -14.68
N ASN A 69 0.33 -11.35 -14.16
CA ASN A 69 -0.09 -10.21 -14.97
C ASN A 69 1.00 -9.13 -14.97
N PHE A 70 0.98 -8.26 -15.98
CA PHE A 70 2.01 -7.21 -16.13
C PHE A 70 2.03 -6.17 -15.00
N TRP A 71 0.94 -6.06 -14.23
CA TRP A 71 0.83 -5.16 -13.08
C TRP A 71 1.30 -5.79 -11.76
N HIS A 72 1.55 -7.11 -11.75
CA HIS A 72 2.05 -7.78 -10.56
C HIS A 72 3.49 -7.35 -10.24
N GLN A 73 3.78 -7.29 -8.94
CA GLN A 73 5.11 -6.89 -8.47
C GLN A 73 5.59 -7.88 -7.42
N THR A 74 6.56 -8.72 -7.77
CA THR A 74 7.20 -9.63 -6.83
C THR A 74 8.41 -9.00 -6.19
N GLU A 75 8.72 -9.40 -4.96
CA GLU A 75 9.94 -8.99 -4.25
C GLU A 75 10.10 -7.48 -4.09
N GLY A 76 9.02 -6.73 -4.05
CA GLY A 76 9.08 -5.28 -3.93
C GLY A 76 7.78 -4.68 -3.41
N ILE A 77 7.82 -3.36 -3.22
CA ILE A 77 6.72 -2.56 -2.73
C ILE A 77 6.58 -1.30 -3.58
N ARG A 78 5.37 -1.05 -4.08
CA ARG A 78 5.00 0.19 -4.77
C ARG A 78 3.93 0.91 -4.00
N LEU A 79 4.16 2.20 -3.81
CA LEU A 79 3.17 3.15 -3.35
C LEU A 79 2.58 3.87 -4.56
N TYR A 80 1.31 4.22 -4.49
CA TYR A 80 0.58 4.84 -5.59
C TYR A 80 -0.18 6.09 -5.15
N CYS A 81 -0.22 7.08 -6.02
CA CYS A 81 -1.16 8.18 -5.93
C CYS A 81 -1.76 8.46 -7.30
N GLN A 82 -3.09 8.57 -7.35
CA GLN A 82 -3.78 9.15 -8.49
C GLN A 82 -3.38 10.63 -8.63
N GLY A 83 -3.04 11.05 -9.85
CA GLY A 83 -2.62 12.42 -10.13
C GLY A 83 -1.11 12.63 -10.04
N ARG A 84 -0.67 13.83 -10.45
CA ARG A 84 0.72 14.27 -10.36
C ARG A 84 0.97 14.85 -8.97
N VAL A 85 1.47 14.03 -8.08
CA VAL A 85 1.77 14.38 -6.68
C VAL A 85 3.27 14.58 -6.55
N GLU A 86 3.72 15.68 -5.95
CA GLU A 86 5.15 15.92 -5.75
C GLU A 86 5.76 14.86 -4.82
N GLU A 87 7.05 14.52 -4.99
CA GLU A 87 7.69 13.42 -4.25
C GLU A 87 7.57 13.59 -2.73
N ALA A 88 7.85 14.79 -2.21
CA ALA A 88 7.75 15.09 -0.78
C ALA A 88 6.31 14.95 -0.26
N GLU A 89 5.32 15.38 -1.05
CA GLU A 89 3.91 15.22 -0.71
C GLU A 89 3.53 13.75 -0.69
N MET A 90 3.95 12.97 -1.69
CA MET A 90 3.69 11.55 -1.76
C MET A 90 4.26 10.82 -0.53
N ARG A 91 5.52 11.07 -0.17
CA ARG A 91 6.12 10.50 1.05
C ARG A 91 5.32 10.87 2.30
N GLY A 92 4.93 12.13 2.43
CA GLY A 92 4.15 12.63 3.57
C GLY A 92 2.77 11.98 3.72
N ARG A 93 2.09 11.63 2.63
CA ARG A 93 0.77 10.99 2.69
C ARG A 93 0.80 9.57 3.26
N TYR A 94 1.92 8.86 3.09
CA TYR A 94 2.10 7.49 3.59
C TYR A 94 2.80 7.43 4.95
N ASP A 95 3.50 8.49 5.36
CA ASP A 95 4.28 8.54 6.61
C ASP A 95 3.42 8.26 7.84
N CYS A 96 2.16 8.73 7.85
CA CYS A 96 1.22 8.51 8.95
C CYS A 96 0.93 7.02 9.24
N LEU A 97 1.09 6.15 8.25
CA LEU A 97 0.89 4.71 8.42
C LEU A 97 2.00 4.09 9.28
N LEU A 98 3.19 4.71 9.36
CA LEU A 98 4.29 4.25 10.21
C LEU A 98 3.99 4.40 11.70
N ASP A 99 3.02 5.22 12.10
CA ASP A 99 2.57 5.32 13.49
C ASP A 99 1.67 4.14 13.91
N LEU A 100 1.27 3.30 12.96
CA LEU A 100 0.39 2.16 13.20
C LEU A 100 1.19 0.89 13.53
N ASP A 101 0.55 0.01 14.29
CA ASP A 101 0.98 -1.37 14.45
C ASP A 101 0.29 -2.23 13.38
N PHE A 102 1.08 -2.90 12.54
CA PHE A 102 0.58 -3.85 11.56
C PHE A 102 1.63 -4.93 11.30
N LYS A 103 1.15 -6.14 11.02
CA LYS A 103 1.96 -7.34 10.77
C LYS A 103 1.91 -7.79 9.31
N SER A 104 1.03 -7.20 8.51
CA SER A 104 0.94 -7.45 7.08
C SER A 104 0.29 -6.30 6.33
N ILE A 105 0.58 -6.22 5.04
CA ILE A 105 -0.07 -5.34 4.07
C ILE A 105 -0.76 -6.23 3.02
N LEU A 106 -2.08 -6.14 2.95
CA LEU A 106 -2.92 -6.76 1.93
C LEU A 106 -3.19 -5.74 0.82
N ASN A 107 -3.14 -6.19 -0.44
CA ASN A 107 -3.33 -5.31 -1.59
C ASN A 107 -4.18 -5.96 -2.68
N GLY A 108 -4.66 -5.15 -3.62
CA GLY A 108 -5.54 -5.61 -4.71
C GLY A 108 -4.82 -6.24 -5.90
N HIS A 109 -3.51 -6.01 -6.05
CA HIS A 109 -2.75 -6.39 -7.25
C HIS A 109 -1.90 -7.65 -7.10
N ASN A 110 -1.61 -8.09 -5.88
CA ASN A 110 -0.87 -9.31 -5.60
C ASN A 110 -1.69 -10.20 -4.67
N PRO A 111 -1.75 -11.53 -4.92
CA PRO A 111 -2.47 -12.46 -4.06
C PRO A 111 -1.77 -12.67 -2.72
N LYS A 112 -0.44 -12.49 -2.68
CA LYS A 112 0.36 -12.58 -1.47
C LYS A 112 0.56 -11.21 -0.85
N SER A 113 0.54 -11.19 0.48
CA SER A 113 0.79 -9.99 1.27
C SER A 113 2.27 -9.62 1.32
N ILE A 114 2.54 -8.38 1.74
CA ILE A 114 3.84 -8.01 2.29
C ILE A 114 3.78 -8.30 3.79
N ASP A 115 4.49 -9.33 4.24
CA ASP A 115 4.42 -9.86 5.61
C ASP A 115 5.80 -10.06 6.27
N GLN A 116 6.88 -10.06 5.48
CA GLN A 116 8.25 -10.07 5.98
C GLN A 116 8.68 -8.62 6.23
N ASP A 117 8.65 -8.22 7.51
CA ASP A 117 8.96 -6.84 7.96
C ASP A 117 8.21 -5.75 7.16
N PRO A 118 6.86 -5.74 7.20
CA PRO A 118 6.07 -4.83 6.38
C PRO A 118 6.28 -3.35 6.77
N LYS A 119 6.56 -3.08 8.06
CA LYS A 119 6.85 -1.74 8.54
C LYS A 119 8.22 -1.26 8.07
N GLY A 120 9.24 -2.13 8.09
CA GLY A 120 10.53 -1.84 7.48
C GLY A 120 10.45 -1.67 5.97
N ALA A 121 9.65 -2.49 5.27
CA ALA A 121 9.42 -2.34 3.83
C ALA A 121 8.80 -0.97 3.50
N LEU A 122 7.74 -0.55 4.21
CA LEU A 122 7.12 0.76 4.04
C LEU A 122 8.12 1.89 4.33
N LEU A 123 8.83 1.81 5.45
CA LEU A 123 9.84 2.81 5.83
C LEU A 123 10.92 2.94 4.75
N ARG A 124 11.40 1.82 4.20
CA ARG A 124 12.46 1.82 3.19
C ARG A 124 11.98 2.43 1.88
N VAL A 125 10.80 2.07 1.36
CA VAL A 125 10.29 2.71 0.13
C VAL A 125 10.05 4.20 0.32
N LEU A 126 9.64 4.63 1.52
CA LEU A 126 9.51 6.05 1.87
C LEU A 126 10.83 6.80 1.98
N ARG A 127 11.98 6.12 2.06
CA ARG A 127 13.31 6.75 2.10
C ARG A 127 14.08 6.60 0.80
N GLU A 128 14.05 5.41 0.23
CA GLU A 128 14.93 4.94 -0.85
C GLU A 128 14.17 4.73 -2.16
N GLY A 129 12.83 4.70 -2.10
CA GLY A 129 12.00 4.38 -3.26
C GLY A 129 12.24 5.34 -4.42
N VAL A 130 12.32 4.76 -5.62
CA VAL A 130 12.43 5.49 -6.89
C VAL A 130 11.09 6.16 -7.16
N TYR A 131 11.14 7.48 -7.30
CA TYR A 131 9.98 8.29 -7.65
C TYR A 131 9.73 8.26 -9.16
N GLU A 132 8.49 7.93 -9.54
CA GLU A 132 8.09 7.78 -10.94
C GLU A 132 6.82 8.58 -11.23
N ARG A 133 6.80 9.32 -12.34
CA ARG A 133 5.59 9.92 -12.91
C ARG A 133 5.21 9.19 -14.18
N HIS A 134 4.03 8.60 -14.17
CA HIS A 134 3.57 7.81 -15.31
C HIS A 134 2.75 8.68 -16.29
N PRO A 135 2.82 8.45 -17.61
CA PRO A 135 2.12 9.26 -18.61
C PRO A 135 0.60 9.31 -18.46
N ASN A 136 -0.01 8.30 -17.82
CA ASN A 136 -1.45 8.27 -17.50
C ASN A 136 -1.86 9.25 -16.39
N GLY A 137 -0.90 10.00 -15.83
CA GLY A 137 -1.15 10.97 -14.77
C GLY A 137 -1.04 10.41 -13.36
N SER A 138 -0.56 9.18 -13.19
CA SER A 138 -0.31 8.56 -11.88
C SER A 138 1.10 8.82 -11.38
N THR A 139 1.28 8.77 -10.06
CA THR A 139 2.59 8.90 -9.39
C THR A 139 2.88 7.67 -8.56
N TYR A 140 4.12 7.20 -8.58
CA TYR A 140 4.57 6.02 -7.84
C TYR A 140 5.86 6.28 -7.04
N LEU A 141 6.02 5.52 -5.94
CA LEU A 141 7.31 5.25 -5.30
C LEU A 141 7.53 3.75 -5.32
N TRP A 142 8.65 3.29 -5.87
CA TRP A 142 8.95 1.88 -6.02
C TRP A 142 10.25 1.49 -5.37
N LEU A 143 10.27 0.35 -4.68
CA LEU A 143 11.49 -0.25 -4.17
C LEU A 143 11.47 -1.77 -4.38
N ASP A 144 12.54 -2.28 -4.98
CA ASP A 144 12.87 -3.70 -4.98
C ASP A 144 13.45 -4.09 -3.61
N LEU A 145 12.74 -4.97 -2.90
CA LEU A 145 13.10 -5.44 -1.57
C LEU A 145 14.13 -6.57 -1.60
N SER A 146 14.34 -7.23 -2.75
CA SER A 146 15.37 -8.28 -2.91
C SER A 146 16.79 -7.73 -2.67
N GLN A 147 17.03 -6.45 -2.99
CA GLN A 147 18.33 -5.81 -2.96
C GLN A 147 18.78 -5.33 -1.55
N GLY A 148 18.08 -5.71 -0.47
CA GLY A 148 18.23 -5.05 0.83
C GLY A 148 18.53 -5.92 2.07
N GLN A 149 18.64 -7.24 1.98
CA GLN A 149 18.84 -8.08 3.18
C GLN A 149 20.26 -8.02 3.80
N GLY A 150 21.11 -7.07 3.37
CA GLY A 150 22.54 -7.07 3.70
C GLY A 150 23.02 -6.18 4.85
N ILE A 151 22.20 -5.31 5.44
CA ILE A 151 22.75 -4.30 6.38
C ILE A 151 21.78 -4.00 7.52
N PHE A 152 21.57 -4.93 8.45
CA PHE A 152 21.32 -4.62 9.88
C PHE A 152 21.49 -5.91 10.70
N SER A 153 22.71 -6.42 10.79
CA SER A 153 23.12 -7.23 11.93
C SER A 153 23.52 -6.26 13.05
N SER A 154 22.60 -6.04 13.99
CA SER A 154 22.92 -5.34 15.24
C SER A 154 23.83 -6.23 16.10
N SER A 155 25.08 -5.81 16.26
CA SER A 155 25.94 -6.11 17.40
C SER A 155 25.45 -5.45 18.67
#